data_AF-A0A1H0UHD9-F1
#
_entry.id   AF-A0A1H0UHD9-F1
#
_cell.length_a   1.000
_cell.length_b   1.000
_cell.length_c   1.000
_cell.angle_alpha   90.00
_cell.angle_beta   90.00
_cell.angle_gamma   90.00
#
_symmetry.space_group_name_H-M   'P 1'
#
loop_
_entity.id
_entity.type
_entity.pdbx_description
1 polymer ?
#
loop_
_entity_poly.entity_id
_entity_poly.type
_entity_poly.pdbx_seq_one_letter_code
_entity_poly.pdbx_strand_id
1 'polypeptide(L)'
;MKRLKAAGWKPGVRTKLGYGVTNAMQAETTCQVNYSIFGAYRDTFNDLFGAINKGLFKLALKGQTTESPITGREVFEIHKIGIYCRDTYDFGAEWWVDSAFGLGVWSRDRCLSKAEMAAYVSAPAPFRAARFPGFVPLRNVDFRRWQQARNEGGDFYVFSDILWIEPHIDHVPLA
;
A
#
# COMPACT_ATOMS: atom_id res chain seq x y z
N MET A 1 2.08 -20.79 3.52
CA MET A 1 2.31 -21.99 2.68
C MET A 1 2.30 -21.75 1.16
N LYS A 2 1.39 -20.93 0.59
CA LYS A 2 1.26 -20.74 -0.88
C LYS A 2 2.60 -20.43 -1.58
N ARG A 3 3.38 -19.47 -1.05
CA ARG A 3 4.69 -19.10 -1.62
C ARG A 3 5.71 -20.23 -1.59
N LEU A 4 5.78 -20.97 -0.49
CA LEU A 4 6.67 -22.13 -0.37
C LEU A 4 6.31 -23.23 -1.36
N LYS A 5 5.01 -23.56 -1.51
CA LYS A 5 4.55 -24.54 -2.50
C LYS A 5 4.89 -24.09 -3.93
N ALA A 6 4.71 -22.81 -4.24
CA ALA A 6 5.12 -22.24 -5.53
C ALA A 6 6.63 -22.29 -5.75
N ALA A 7 7.44 -22.20 -4.69
CA ALA A 7 8.88 -22.38 -4.71
C ALA A 7 9.32 -23.86 -4.77
N GLY A 8 8.38 -24.81 -4.91
CA GLY A 8 8.65 -26.24 -5.07
C GLY A 8 8.69 -27.04 -3.77
N TRP A 9 8.25 -26.46 -2.64
CA TRP A 9 8.25 -27.18 -1.37
C TRP A 9 7.39 -28.44 -1.39
N LYS A 10 7.98 -29.52 -0.85
CA LYS A 10 7.37 -30.81 -0.52
C LYS A 10 7.98 -31.29 0.81
N PRO A 11 7.29 -32.13 1.60
CA PRO A 11 7.84 -32.68 2.83
C PRO A 11 9.22 -33.32 2.60
N GLY A 12 10.21 -32.92 3.40
CA GLY A 12 11.60 -33.42 3.32
C GLY A 12 12.46 -32.76 2.23
N VAL A 13 11.90 -31.86 1.43
CA VAL A 13 12.66 -31.11 0.41
C VAL A 13 13.03 -29.73 0.95
N ARG A 14 14.34 -29.51 1.12
CA ARG A 14 14.87 -28.21 1.56
C ARG A 14 14.56 -27.14 0.51
N THR A 15 13.71 -26.20 0.90
CA THR A 15 13.21 -25.16 -0.01
C THR A 15 13.56 -23.79 0.53
N LYS A 16 14.14 -22.95 -0.32
CA LYS A 16 14.56 -21.58 0.00
C LYS A 16 13.51 -20.58 -0.49
N LEU A 17 13.34 -19.49 0.25
CA LEU A 17 12.47 -18.38 -0.12
C LEU A 17 13.23 -17.06 0.03
N GLY A 18 12.98 -16.10 -0.88
CA GLY A 18 13.49 -14.73 -0.79
C GLY A 18 14.98 -14.54 -1.11
N TYR A 19 15.70 -15.61 -1.49
CA TYR A 19 17.08 -15.51 -1.97
C TYR A 19 17.10 -14.98 -3.41
N GLY A 20 18.05 -14.10 -3.73
CA GLY A 20 18.17 -13.46 -5.04
C GLY A 20 17.17 -12.33 -5.32
N VAL A 21 16.27 -12.03 -4.37
CA VAL A 21 15.33 -10.90 -4.48
C VAL A 21 16.07 -9.59 -4.31
N THR A 22 16.00 -8.72 -5.33
CA THR A 22 16.71 -7.42 -5.35
C THR A 22 15.77 -6.23 -5.23
N ASN A 23 14.46 -6.40 -5.50
CA ASN A 23 13.49 -5.30 -5.41
C ASN A 23 12.10 -5.78 -4.92
N ALA A 24 11.28 -4.81 -4.50
CA ALA A 24 9.98 -5.06 -3.89
C ALA A 24 8.97 -5.72 -4.84
N MET A 25 9.06 -5.47 -6.15
CA MET A 25 8.19 -6.13 -7.15
C MET A 25 8.47 -7.64 -7.24
N GLN A 26 9.75 -8.05 -7.19
CA GLN A 26 10.12 -9.45 -7.07
C GLN A 26 9.67 -10.02 -5.72
N ALA A 27 9.81 -9.28 -4.63
CA ALA A 27 9.36 -9.72 -3.31
C ALA A 27 7.84 -9.98 -3.28
N GLU A 28 7.04 -9.06 -3.82
CA GLU A 28 5.58 -9.14 -3.96
C GLU A 28 5.11 -10.44 -4.63
N THR A 29 5.84 -10.87 -5.66
CA THR A 29 5.47 -12.06 -6.45
C THR A 29 6.02 -13.36 -5.88
N THR A 30 7.16 -13.33 -5.17
CA THR A 30 7.87 -14.55 -4.77
C THR A 30 7.81 -14.86 -3.28
N CYS A 31 8.03 -13.88 -2.41
CA CYS A 31 8.28 -14.13 -0.99
C CYS A 31 7.48 -13.26 -0.02
N GLN A 32 6.55 -12.45 -0.52
CA GLN A 32 5.58 -11.74 0.30
C GLN A 32 4.60 -12.73 0.95
N VAL A 33 4.46 -12.61 2.27
CA VAL A 33 3.66 -13.53 3.10
C VAL A 33 2.63 -12.83 3.95
N ASN A 34 2.82 -11.55 4.28
CA ASN A 34 1.87 -10.80 5.10
C ASN A 34 1.86 -9.31 4.73
N TYR A 35 0.84 -8.57 5.17
CA TYR A 35 0.72 -7.13 4.96
C TYR A 35 -0.05 -6.49 6.11
N SER A 36 0.14 -5.18 6.25
CA SER A 36 -0.64 -4.32 7.14
C SER A 36 -1.03 -3.06 6.38
N ILE A 37 -2.27 -2.63 6.56
CA ILE A 37 -2.76 -1.35 6.01
C ILE A 37 -2.38 -0.25 6.99
N PHE A 38 -1.97 0.90 6.49
CA PHE A 38 -1.78 2.11 7.28
C PHE A 38 -2.46 3.31 6.62
N GLY A 39 -2.74 4.32 7.43
CA GLY A 39 -3.39 5.54 6.99
C GLY A 39 -4.92 5.45 6.98
N ALA A 40 -5.56 6.50 7.44
CA ALA A 40 -7.00 6.72 7.38
C ALA A 40 -7.30 8.17 7.01
N TYR A 41 -8.45 8.43 6.37
CA TYR A 41 -8.81 9.79 5.93
C TYR A 41 -8.80 10.83 7.06
N ARG A 42 -9.04 10.38 8.30
CA ARG A 42 -9.09 11.19 9.52
C ARG A 42 -7.76 11.30 10.26
N ASP A 43 -6.70 10.64 9.78
CA ASP A 43 -5.39 10.75 10.42
C ASP A 43 -4.84 12.17 10.31
N THR A 44 -3.98 12.50 11.28
CA THR A 44 -3.24 13.76 11.33
C THR A 44 -2.49 13.98 10.02
N PHE A 45 -2.63 15.17 9.45
CA PHE A 45 -1.93 15.54 8.23
C PHE A 45 -0.44 15.74 8.55
N ASN A 46 0.38 14.74 8.23
CA ASN A 46 1.83 14.75 8.32
C ASN A 46 2.44 14.40 6.95
N ASP A 47 3.76 14.41 6.85
CA ASP A 47 4.45 14.18 5.58
C ASP A 47 4.12 12.82 4.97
N LEU A 48 4.00 11.76 5.79
CA LEU A 48 3.61 10.43 5.33
C LEU A 48 2.18 10.42 4.78
N PHE A 49 1.25 11.09 5.45
CA PHE A 49 -0.12 11.26 4.99
C PHE A 49 -0.17 12.09 3.69
N GLY A 50 0.63 13.15 3.58
CA GLY A 50 0.70 13.98 2.38
C GLY A 50 1.29 13.25 1.18
N ALA A 51 2.25 12.34 1.41
CA ALA A 51 2.92 11.59 0.37
C ALA A 51 2.14 10.35 -0.11
N ILE A 52 1.59 9.58 0.82
CA ILE A 52 0.98 8.26 0.53
C ILE A 52 -0.50 8.21 0.94
N ASN A 53 -0.94 8.98 1.95
CA ASN A 53 -2.29 8.98 2.52
C ASN A 53 -2.71 7.63 3.12
N LYS A 54 -2.97 6.63 2.28
CA LYS A 54 -3.28 5.25 2.67
C LYS A 54 -2.41 4.30 1.87
N GLY A 55 -1.79 3.34 2.53
CA GLY A 55 -0.90 2.40 1.87
C GLY A 55 -0.83 1.05 2.55
N LEU A 56 0.01 0.19 2.00
CA LEU A 56 0.25 -1.15 2.49
C LEU A 56 1.72 -1.31 2.86
N PHE A 57 2.01 -1.59 4.13
CA PHE A 57 3.27 -2.22 4.48
C PHE A 57 3.17 -3.71 4.22
N LYS A 58 4.20 -4.27 3.60
CA LYS A 58 4.26 -5.67 3.21
C LYS A 58 5.48 -6.33 3.81
N LEU A 59 5.26 -7.58 4.21
CA LEU A 59 6.27 -8.45 4.79
C LEU A 59 6.64 -9.54 3.80
N ALA A 60 7.92 -9.57 3.47
CA ALA A 60 8.59 -10.61 2.72
C ALA A 60 9.52 -11.41 3.64
N LEU A 61 9.74 -12.68 3.33
CA LEU A 61 10.66 -13.52 4.10
C LEU A 61 11.85 -13.96 3.25
N LYS A 62 13.02 -13.98 3.88
CA LYS A 62 14.20 -14.70 3.41
C LYS A 62 14.52 -15.80 4.41
N GLY A 63 14.58 -17.04 3.95
CA GLY A 63 14.71 -18.19 4.84
C GLY A 63 14.60 -19.52 4.10
N GLN A 64 14.59 -20.61 4.85
CA GLN A 64 14.52 -21.95 4.27
C GLN A 64 13.78 -22.92 5.16
N THR A 65 13.26 -24.00 4.57
CA THR A 65 12.78 -25.12 5.37
C THR A 65 13.96 -25.87 6.01
N THR A 66 13.73 -26.33 7.22
CA THR A 66 14.67 -27.14 7.99
C THR A 66 13.88 -28.06 8.92
N GLU A 67 14.54 -29.07 9.46
CA GLU A 67 13.97 -29.88 10.53
C GLU A 67 14.20 -29.19 11.87
N SER A 68 13.16 -29.13 12.71
CA SER A 68 13.26 -28.61 14.06
C SER A 68 14.04 -29.60 14.93
N PRO A 69 15.16 -29.20 15.55
CA PRO A 69 15.93 -30.10 16.41
C PRO A 69 15.19 -30.48 17.70
N ILE A 70 14.15 -29.72 18.09
CA ILE A 70 13.35 -29.97 19.30
C ILE A 70 12.21 -30.93 19.01
N THR A 71 11.53 -30.75 17.88
CA THR A 71 10.27 -31.47 17.60
C THR A 71 10.39 -32.53 16.50
N GLY A 72 11.51 -32.57 15.77
CA GLY A 72 11.69 -33.39 14.57
C GLY A 72 10.74 -33.00 13.42
N ARG A 73 10.00 -31.90 13.55
CA ARG A 73 9.04 -31.44 12.54
C ARG A 73 9.69 -30.48 11.57
N GLU A 74 9.26 -30.50 10.32
CA GLU A 74 9.68 -29.51 9.35
C GLU A 74 9.15 -28.12 9.75
N VAL A 75 10.06 -27.17 9.84
CA VAL A 75 9.79 -25.77 10.15
C VAL A 75 10.40 -24.88 9.06
N PHE A 76 9.96 -23.64 8.98
CA PHE A 76 10.58 -22.63 8.13
C PHE A 76 11.41 -21.69 9.00
N GLU A 77 12.73 -21.77 8.85
CA GLU A 77 13.67 -20.90 9.54
C GLU A 77 13.75 -19.56 8.82
N ILE A 78 13.43 -18.48 9.53
CA ILE A 78 13.49 -17.12 9.01
C ILE A 78 14.89 -16.58 9.25
N HIS A 79 15.56 -16.15 8.19
CA HIS A 79 16.88 -15.51 8.28
C HIS A 79 16.76 -13.99 8.24
N LYS A 80 15.85 -13.45 7.40
CA LYS A 80 15.55 -12.01 7.34
C LYS A 80 14.07 -11.77 7.08
N ILE A 81 13.58 -10.66 7.62
CA ILE A 81 12.27 -10.10 7.34
C ILE A 81 12.46 -8.87 6.46
N GLY A 82 11.83 -8.86 5.31
CA GLY A 82 11.81 -7.73 4.38
C GLY A 82 10.55 -6.91 4.58
N ILE A 83 10.69 -5.60 4.79
CA ILE A 83 9.59 -4.65 4.93
C ILE A 83 9.65 -3.68 3.75
N TYR A 84 8.53 -3.49 3.06
CA TYR A 84 8.41 -2.49 2.00
C TYR A 84 6.99 -1.93 1.94
N CYS A 85 6.85 -0.73 1.39
CA CYS A 85 5.57 -0.11 1.10
C CYS A 85 5.17 -0.40 -0.34
N ARG A 86 3.88 -0.69 -0.55
CA ARG A 86 3.23 -0.69 -1.86
C ARG A 86 2.04 0.25 -1.82
N ASP A 87 1.91 1.05 -2.85
CA ASP A 87 0.72 1.84 -3.12
C ASP A 87 0.24 1.64 -4.56
N THR A 88 -1.04 1.92 -4.79
CA THR A 88 -1.68 1.92 -6.10
C THR A 88 -2.06 3.36 -6.42
N TYR A 89 -1.31 3.98 -7.34
CA TYR A 89 -1.72 5.26 -7.89
C TYR A 89 -2.71 4.97 -9.02
N ASP A 90 -3.96 4.75 -8.63
CA ASP A 90 -5.06 4.49 -9.55
C ASP A 90 -6.19 5.49 -9.35
N PHE A 91 -6.93 5.74 -10.43
CA PHE A 91 -8.06 6.65 -10.43
C PHE A 91 -9.38 5.86 -10.34
N GLY A 92 -9.42 4.89 -9.43
CA GLY A 92 -10.50 3.93 -9.24
C GLY A 92 -11.18 4.02 -7.87
N ALA A 93 -11.68 5.21 -7.50
CA ALA A 93 -12.41 5.36 -6.24
C ALA A 93 -13.90 4.94 -6.36
N GLU A 94 -14.48 4.43 -5.27
CA GLU A 94 -15.92 4.22 -5.16
C GLU A 94 -16.68 5.53 -5.44
N TRP A 95 -17.83 5.44 -6.11
CA TRP A 95 -18.56 6.61 -6.61
C TRP A 95 -18.82 7.68 -5.54
N TRP A 96 -19.13 7.27 -4.31
CA TRP A 96 -19.45 8.19 -3.22
C TRP A 96 -18.19 8.86 -2.68
N VAL A 97 -17.05 8.14 -2.62
CA VAL A 97 -15.74 8.70 -2.23
C VAL A 97 -15.29 9.69 -3.28
N ASP A 98 -15.42 9.34 -4.56
CA ASP A 98 -15.08 10.22 -5.67
C ASP A 98 -15.97 11.47 -5.72
N SER A 99 -17.25 11.34 -5.37
CA SER A 99 -18.19 12.46 -5.32
C SER A 99 -17.97 13.37 -4.11
N ALA A 100 -17.51 12.83 -2.98
CA ALA A 100 -17.29 13.59 -1.76
C ALA A 100 -15.89 14.22 -1.70
N PHE A 101 -14.86 13.47 -2.07
CA PHE A 101 -13.46 13.88 -1.91
C PHE A 101 -12.74 14.00 -3.25
N GLY A 102 -13.01 13.09 -4.19
CA GLY A 102 -12.42 13.09 -5.53
C GLY A 102 -10.89 13.28 -5.51
N LEU A 103 -10.40 14.02 -6.49
CA LEU A 103 -9.01 14.51 -6.58
C LEU A 103 -8.85 15.90 -5.92
N GLY A 104 -9.79 16.28 -5.05
CA GLY A 104 -9.84 17.56 -4.38
C GLY A 104 -10.70 18.61 -5.08
N VAL A 105 -10.76 19.79 -4.46
CA VAL A 105 -11.52 20.95 -4.95
C VAL A 105 -10.55 22.10 -5.16
N TRP A 106 -10.43 22.54 -6.41
CA TRP A 106 -9.34 23.42 -6.84
C TRP A 106 -9.89 24.75 -7.36
N SER A 107 -9.17 25.82 -7.06
CA SER A 107 -9.27 27.08 -7.79
C SER A 107 -8.02 27.27 -8.64
N ARG A 108 -7.92 28.42 -9.32
CA ARG A 108 -6.72 28.80 -10.08
C ARG A 108 -5.46 28.85 -9.22
N ASP A 109 -5.59 29.21 -7.94
CA ASP A 109 -4.45 29.58 -7.10
C ASP A 109 -4.13 28.52 -6.02
N ARG A 110 -5.08 27.65 -5.66
CA ARG A 110 -4.88 26.63 -4.63
C ARG A 110 -5.93 25.51 -4.65
N CYS A 111 -5.67 24.45 -3.88
CA CYS A 111 -6.67 23.45 -3.49
C CYS A 111 -7.27 23.79 -2.11
N LEU A 112 -8.50 23.33 -1.84
CA LEU A 112 -9.09 23.37 -0.51
C LEU A 112 -8.38 22.39 0.44
N SER A 113 -8.16 22.83 1.68
CA SER A 113 -7.71 21.97 2.78
C SER A 113 -8.78 20.93 3.16
N LYS A 114 -8.42 19.91 3.94
CA LYS A 114 -9.39 18.90 4.44
C LYS A 114 -10.59 19.54 5.16
N ALA A 115 -10.34 20.54 6.00
CA ALA A 115 -11.40 21.23 6.75
C ALA A 115 -12.32 22.04 5.82
N GLU A 116 -11.74 22.74 4.84
CA GLU A 116 -12.51 23.47 3.84
C GLU A 116 -13.28 22.53 2.91
N MET A 117 -12.70 21.40 2.52
CA MET A 117 -13.38 20.34 1.76
C MET A 117 -14.57 19.78 2.54
N ALA A 118 -14.42 19.51 3.84
CA ALA A 118 -15.54 19.08 4.66
C ALA A 118 -16.68 20.11 4.66
N ALA A 119 -16.35 21.39 4.79
CA ALA A 119 -17.31 22.48 4.70
C ALA A 119 -17.93 22.64 3.30
N TYR A 120 -17.16 22.36 2.24
CA TYR A 120 -17.63 22.37 0.85
C TYR A 120 -18.64 21.25 0.60
N VAL A 121 -18.32 20.03 1.05
CA VAL A 121 -19.19 18.85 0.91
C VAL A 121 -20.48 19.03 1.70
N SER A 122 -20.41 19.58 2.92
CA SER A 122 -21.58 19.83 3.76
C SER A 122 -22.47 20.97 3.27
N ALA A 123 -21.93 21.89 2.46
CA ALA A 123 -22.71 22.98 1.89
C ALA A 123 -23.70 22.45 0.84
N PRO A 124 -24.98 22.85 0.88
CA PRO A 124 -25.93 22.45 -0.16
C PRO A 124 -25.46 22.95 -1.53
N ALA A 125 -25.61 22.10 -2.56
CA ALA A 125 -25.17 22.37 -3.93
C ALA A 125 -25.46 23.81 -4.44
N PRO A 126 -26.67 24.39 -4.28
CA PRO A 126 -26.95 25.74 -4.78
C PRO A 126 -26.12 26.84 -4.11
N PHE A 127 -25.61 26.62 -2.90
CA PHE A 127 -24.83 27.61 -2.15
C PHE A 127 -23.32 27.43 -2.28
N ARG A 128 -22.85 26.34 -2.91
CA ARG A 128 -21.41 26.06 -3.03
C ARG A 128 -20.66 27.12 -3.82
N ALA A 129 -21.21 27.57 -4.95
CA ALA A 129 -20.58 28.60 -5.77
C ALA A 129 -20.48 29.97 -5.05
N ALA A 130 -21.46 30.30 -4.22
CA ALA A 130 -21.45 31.53 -3.43
C ALA A 130 -20.46 31.46 -2.26
N ARG A 131 -20.38 30.30 -1.58
CA ARG A 131 -19.50 30.10 -0.41
C ARG A 131 -18.05 29.79 -0.78
N PHE A 132 -17.83 29.19 -1.95
CA PHE A 132 -16.52 28.81 -2.46
C PHE A 132 -16.38 29.28 -3.92
N PRO A 133 -16.34 30.60 -4.17
CA PRO A 133 -16.29 31.15 -5.52
C PRO A 133 -14.99 30.73 -6.23
N GLY A 134 -15.12 30.30 -7.48
CA GLY A 134 -13.98 29.90 -8.31
C GLY A 134 -13.37 28.53 -7.99
N PHE A 135 -13.96 27.79 -7.04
CA PHE A 135 -13.55 26.42 -6.70
C PHE A 135 -14.36 25.37 -7.45
N VAL A 136 -13.68 24.41 -8.06
CA VAL A 136 -14.26 23.35 -8.88
C VAL A 136 -13.80 21.99 -8.35
N PRO A 137 -14.70 21.03 -8.11
CA PRO A 137 -14.32 19.68 -7.73
C PRO A 137 -13.71 18.95 -8.93
N LEU A 138 -12.54 18.35 -8.74
CA LEU A 138 -11.91 17.45 -9.70
C LEU A 138 -12.18 16.01 -9.27
N ARG A 139 -12.67 15.19 -10.19
CA ARG A 139 -13.02 13.78 -9.91
C ARG A 139 -12.17 12.85 -10.76
N ASN A 140 -12.13 11.58 -10.36
CA ASN A 140 -11.44 10.53 -11.11
C ASN A 140 -11.98 10.43 -12.54
N VAL A 141 -13.30 10.58 -12.75
CA VAL A 141 -13.90 10.57 -14.10
C VAL A 141 -13.38 11.71 -14.99
N ASP A 142 -13.06 12.87 -14.41
CA ASP A 142 -12.56 14.02 -15.16
C ASP A 142 -11.11 13.74 -15.62
N PHE A 143 -10.29 13.13 -14.76
CA PHE A 143 -8.96 12.65 -15.15
C PHE A 143 -9.03 11.55 -16.22
N ARG A 144 -9.94 10.58 -16.11
CA ARG A 144 -10.10 9.52 -17.13
C ARG A 144 -10.47 10.08 -18.51
N ARG A 145 -11.37 11.07 -18.56
CA ARG A 145 -11.72 11.76 -19.81
C ARG A 145 -10.51 12.50 -20.40
N TRP A 146 -9.74 13.18 -19.56
CA TRP A 146 -8.49 13.83 -19.97
C TRP A 146 -7.47 12.83 -20.52
N GLN A 147 -7.27 11.70 -19.82
CA GLN A 147 -6.36 10.61 -20.19
C GLN A 147 -6.74 10.05 -21.56
N GLN A 148 -8.03 9.76 -21.79
CA GLN A 148 -8.54 9.24 -23.06
C GLN A 148 -8.34 10.23 -24.22
N ALA A 149 -8.57 11.52 -23.98
CA ALA A 149 -8.44 12.56 -25.00
C ALA A 149 -6.98 12.81 -25.41
N ARG A 150 -6.03 12.62 -24.49
CA ARG A 150 -4.60 12.88 -24.73
C ARG A 150 -3.77 11.62 -25.00
N ASN A 151 -4.30 10.44 -24.69
CA ASN A 151 -3.54 9.19 -24.67
C ASN A 151 -2.28 9.28 -23.79
N GLU A 152 -2.41 9.96 -22.65
CA GLU A 152 -1.33 10.26 -21.70
C GLU A 152 -1.76 9.96 -20.27
N GLY A 153 -0.81 9.58 -19.41
CA GLY A 153 -1.07 9.20 -18.02
C GLY A 153 -1.55 7.74 -17.87
N GLY A 154 -1.81 7.33 -16.64
CA GLY A 154 -2.28 5.96 -16.36
C GLY A 154 -2.17 5.58 -14.90
N ASP A 155 -2.65 4.37 -14.60
CA ASP A 155 -2.55 3.78 -13.28
C ASP A 155 -1.19 3.09 -13.14
N PHE A 156 -0.55 3.22 -11.98
CA PHE A 156 0.72 2.56 -11.72
C PHE A 156 0.85 2.12 -10.27
N TYR A 157 1.70 1.11 -10.06
CA TYR A 157 2.09 0.69 -8.73
C TYR A 157 3.35 1.41 -8.31
N VAL A 158 3.35 1.91 -7.08
CA VAL A 158 4.54 2.47 -6.44
C VAL A 158 5.02 1.48 -5.41
N PHE A 159 6.30 1.16 -5.48
CA PHE A 159 6.98 0.34 -4.48
C PHE A 159 8.11 1.14 -3.86
N SER A 160 8.26 1.05 -2.54
CA SER A 160 9.51 1.44 -1.90
C SER A 160 10.60 0.41 -2.13
N ASP A 161 11.83 0.76 -1.73
CA ASP A 161 12.87 -0.23 -1.49
C ASP A 161 12.48 -1.20 -0.37
N ILE A 162 13.19 -2.33 -0.31
CA ILE A 162 13.01 -3.32 0.76
C ILE A 162 14.01 -3.05 1.87
N LEU A 163 13.50 -2.81 3.08
CA LEU A 163 14.29 -2.87 4.30
C LEU A 163 14.39 -4.32 4.77
N TRP A 164 15.58 -4.91 4.71
CA TRP A 164 15.84 -6.25 5.24
C TRP A 164 16.40 -6.16 6.66
N ILE A 165 15.67 -6.71 7.62
CA ILE A 165 16.07 -6.79 9.04
C ILE A 165 16.29 -8.25 9.45
N GLU A 166 17.16 -8.44 10.43
CA GLU A 166 17.33 -9.73 11.08
C GLU A 166 16.18 -9.96 12.08
N PRO A 167 15.63 -11.17 12.18
CA PRO A 167 14.61 -11.46 13.16
C PRO A 167 15.25 -11.42 14.55
N HIS A 168 14.71 -10.59 15.44
CA HIS A 168 15.03 -10.71 16.87
C HIS A 168 14.36 -11.97 17.41
N ILE A 169 15.16 -12.99 17.68
CA ILE A 169 14.70 -14.24 18.30
C ILE A 169 15.10 -14.20 19.76
N ASP A 170 14.14 -13.91 20.63
CA ASP A 170 14.32 -14.10 22.07
C ASP A 170 14.17 -15.60 22.37
N HIS A 171 15.26 -16.24 22.76
CA HIS A 171 15.21 -17.62 23.22
C HIS A 171 14.59 -17.65 24.62
N VAL A 172 13.33 -18.08 24.71
CA VAL A 172 12.69 -18.37 26.00
C VAL A 172 13.18 -19.76 26.46
N PRO A 173 13.87 -19.88 27.60
CA PRO A 173 14.22 -21.18 28.16
C PRO A 173 12.93 -21.95 28.47
N LEU A 174 12.86 -23.20 28.04
CA LEU A 174 11.83 -24.12 28.52
C LEU A 174 12.26 -24.58 29.91
N ALA A 175 11.52 -24.17 30.94
CA ALA A 175 11.67 -24.66 32.30
C ALA A 175 11.13 -26.09 32.44
#